data_AF-A0A6G3X5F0-F1
#
_entry.id   AF-A0A6G3X5F0-F1
#
_cell.length_a   1.000
_cell.length_b   1.000
_cell.length_c   1.000
_cell.angle_alpha   90.00
_cell.angle_beta   90.00
_cell.angle_gamma   90.00
#
_symmetry.space_group_name_H-M   'P 1'
#
loop_
_entity.id
_entity.type
_entity.pdbx_description
1 polymer ?
#
loop_
_entity_poly.entity_id
_entity_poly.type
_entity_poly.pdbx_seq_one_letter_code
_entity_poly.pdbx_strand_id
1 'polypeptide(L)'
;PLKNVTTVPRPYAGVPRVWHGSATSLNSPELAAKHGDPLFTANAIQPREAYARLIAHYRERFEAYGHDPADAEVAAGSGGLLIADSSQ
;
A
#
# COMPACT_ATOMS: atom_id res chain seq x y z
N PRO A 1 3.57 19.90 23.10
CA PRO A 1 2.78 19.54 21.90
C PRO A 1 2.23 20.78 21.19
N LEU A 2 2.28 20.78 19.86
CA LEU A 2 1.66 21.84 19.07
C LEU A 2 0.13 21.72 19.18
N LYS A 3 -0.55 22.85 19.39
CA LYS A 3 -2.02 22.95 19.48
C LYS A 3 -2.49 23.97 18.44
N ASN A 4 -3.55 23.65 17.71
CA ASN A 4 -4.20 24.54 16.74
C ASN A 4 -3.28 25.09 15.62
N VAL A 5 -2.23 24.36 15.27
CA VAL A 5 -1.38 24.70 14.11
C VAL A 5 -1.80 23.92 12.88
N THR A 6 -1.64 24.53 11.71
CA THR A 6 -1.91 23.90 10.41
C THR A 6 -0.72 24.12 9.47
N THR A 7 -0.50 23.19 8.55
CA THR A 7 0.45 23.39 7.44
C THR A 7 -0.13 24.35 6.42
N VAL A 8 0.71 25.26 5.90
CA VAL A 8 0.38 26.18 4.80
C VAL A 8 1.49 26.14 3.74
N PRO A 9 1.15 26.20 2.43
CA PRO A 9 -0.21 26.17 1.89
C PRO A 9 -0.86 24.77 2.03
N ARG A 10 -2.18 24.72 2.03
CA ARG A 10 -2.91 23.45 1.90
C ARG A 10 -2.83 22.98 0.44
N PRO A 11 -2.76 21.65 0.17
CA PRO A 11 -2.77 21.17 -1.20
C PRO A 11 -4.07 21.60 -1.92
N TYR A 12 -3.94 22.09 -3.14
CA TYR A 12 -5.06 22.62 -3.91
C TYR A 12 -6.14 21.56 -4.18
N ALA A 13 -5.73 20.32 -4.46
CA ALA A 13 -6.62 19.19 -4.74
C ALA A 13 -7.20 18.51 -3.48
N GLY A 14 -7.07 19.13 -2.30
CA GLY A 14 -7.55 18.55 -1.04
C GLY A 14 -6.55 17.59 -0.39
N VAL A 15 -7.06 16.70 0.47
CA VAL A 15 -6.20 15.75 1.20
C VAL A 15 -5.57 14.77 0.20
N PRO A 16 -4.24 14.58 0.20
CA PRO A 16 -3.61 13.65 -0.71
C PRO A 16 -4.03 12.22 -0.38
N ARG A 17 -4.18 11.40 -1.42
CA ARG A 17 -4.37 9.97 -1.27
C ARG A 17 -3.13 9.34 -0.62
N VAL A 18 -3.33 8.58 0.45
CA VAL A 18 -2.24 7.93 1.20
C VAL A 18 -2.08 6.50 0.72
N TRP A 19 -0.84 6.10 0.42
CA TRP A 19 -0.52 4.71 0.07
C TRP A 19 0.38 4.11 1.14
N HIS A 20 0.07 2.88 1.56
CA HIS A 20 0.86 2.16 2.55
C HIS A 20 1.80 1.17 1.88
N GLY A 21 3.11 1.38 2.07
CA GLY A 21 4.13 0.47 1.56
C GLY A 21 4.29 -0.78 2.42
N SER A 22 4.27 -1.95 1.80
CA SER A 22 4.47 -3.26 2.42
C SER A 22 5.57 -4.06 1.75
N ALA A 23 6.42 -4.69 2.56
CA ALA A 23 7.54 -5.50 2.09
C ALA A 23 7.65 -6.84 2.83
N THR A 24 7.64 -6.83 4.17
CA THR A 24 7.93 -8.02 4.98
C THR A 24 7.01 -8.21 6.20
N SER A 25 6.34 -7.15 6.66
CA SER A 25 5.55 -7.17 7.90
C SER A 25 4.06 -7.05 7.60
N LEU A 26 3.24 -7.70 8.43
CA LEU A 26 1.77 -7.57 8.42
C LEU A 26 1.30 -6.22 8.98
N ASN A 27 2.16 -5.47 9.68
CA ASN A 27 1.76 -4.20 10.28
C ASN A 27 1.37 -3.14 9.23
N SER A 28 2.07 -3.06 8.09
CA SER A 28 1.70 -2.10 7.04
C SER A 28 0.40 -2.47 6.35
N PRO A 29 0.16 -3.73 5.91
CA PRO A 29 -1.15 -4.20 5.47
C PRO A 29 -2.29 -3.96 6.46
N GLU A 30 -2.09 -4.23 7.75
CA GLU A 30 -3.11 -4.01 8.80
C GLU A 30 -3.44 -2.52 8.92
N LEU A 31 -2.44 -1.64 8.91
CA LEU A 31 -2.65 -0.19 8.99
C LEU A 31 -3.39 0.34 7.75
N ALA A 32 -3.02 -0.13 6.56
CA ALA A 32 -3.70 0.20 5.31
C ALA A 32 -5.19 -0.20 5.39
N ALA A 33 -5.45 -1.45 5.79
CA ALA A 33 -6.78 -1.98 5.97
C ALA A 33 -7.59 -1.19 7.00
N LYS A 34 -6.97 -0.83 8.14
CA LYS A 34 -7.63 -0.04 9.18
C LYS A 34 -8.09 1.33 8.69
N HIS A 35 -7.30 1.97 7.83
CA HIS A 35 -7.62 3.29 7.29
C HIS A 35 -8.46 3.27 6.01
N GLY A 36 -8.71 2.09 5.41
CA GLY A 36 -9.36 2.01 4.11
C GLY A 36 -8.47 2.50 2.97
N ASP A 37 -7.15 2.53 3.21
CA ASP A 37 -6.17 3.05 2.26
C ASP A 37 -5.67 1.96 1.31
N PRO A 38 -5.21 2.33 0.10
CA PRO A 38 -4.61 1.39 -0.83
C PRO A 38 -3.25 0.87 -0.37
N LEU A 39 -2.95 -0.37 -0.76
CA LEU A 39 -1.70 -1.05 -0.44
C LEU A 39 -0.71 -1.00 -1.62
N PHE A 40 0.54 -0.67 -1.35
CA PHE A 40 1.64 -0.86 -2.30
C PHE A 40 2.54 -2.00 -1.82
N THR A 41 2.70 -3.05 -2.62
CA THR A 41 3.59 -4.17 -2.30
C THR A 41 4.92 -4.04 -3.03
N ALA A 42 6.04 -4.24 -2.33
CA ALA A 42 7.37 -4.03 -2.93
C ALA A 42 7.66 -4.97 -4.12
N ASN A 43 7.23 -6.23 -4.03
CA ASN A 43 7.32 -7.23 -5.11
C ASN A 43 8.68 -7.27 -5.86
N ALA A 44 9.78 -7.22 -5.10
CA ALA A 44 11.13 -7.09 -5.67
C ALA A 44 12.21 -7.95 -5.02
N ILE A 45 12.08 -8.30 -3.73
CA ILE A 45 13.17 -8.91 -2.94
C ILE A 45 12.78 -10.31 -2.44
N GLN A 46 11.53 -10.47 -1.98
CA GLN A 46 11.05 -11.72 -1.42
C GLN A 46 10.44 -12.63 -2.51
N PRO A 47 10.31 -13.94 -2.25
CA PRO A 47 9.48 -14.81 -3.08
C PRO A 47 8.06 -14.25 -3.19
N ARG A 48 7.41 -14.46 -4.35
CA ARG A 48 6.06 -13.97 -4.65
C ARG A 48 5.04 -14.39 -3.58
N GLU A 49 5.19 -15.58 -3.04
CA GLU A 49 4.32 -16.16 -2.01
C GLU A 49 4.35 -15.36 -0.71
N ALA A 50 5.48 -14.71 -0.40
CA ALA A 50 5.57 -13.82 0.75
C ALA A 50 4.66 -12.60 0.57
N TYR A 51 4.69 -11.97 -0.60
CA TYR A 51 3.82 -10.82 -0.90
C TYR A 51 2.35 -11.23 -1.00
N ALA A 52 2.05 -12.40 -1.55
CA ALA A 52 0.68 -12.92 -1.62
C ALA A 52 0.05 -13.05 -0.22
N ARG A 53 0.81 -13.50 0.80
CA ARG A 53 0.33 -13.54 2.19
C ARG A 53 0.02 -12.15 2.74
N LEU A 54 0.83 -11.15 2.41
CA LEU A 54 0.60 -9.76 2.85
C LEU A 54 -0.66 -9.18 2.20
N ILE A 55 -0.90 -9.46 0.92
CA ILE A 55 -2.10 -9.02 0.18
C ILE A 55 -3.35 -9.72 0.71
N ALA A 56 -3.28 -11.02 0.98
CA ALA A 56 -4.39 -11.77 1.55
C ALA A 56 -4.79 -11.20 2.92
N HIS A 57 -3.81 -10.95 3.80
CA HIS A 57 -4.05 -10.30 5.07
C HIS A 57 -4.68 -8.91 4.90
N TYR A 58 -4.14 -8.06 4.02
CA TYR A 58 -4.76 -6.76 3.74
C TYR A 58 -6.24 -6.87 3.37
N ARG A 59 -6.60 -7.75 2.42
CA ARG A 59 -7.98 -7.89 1.94
C ARG A 59 -8.92 -8.41 3.03
N GLU A 60 -8.51 -9.42 3.78
CA GLU A 60 -9.27 -9.95 4.92
C GLU A 60 -9.55 -8.85 5.94
N ARG A 61 -8.53 -8.06 6.28
CA ARG A 61 -8.61 -7.04 7.31
C ARG A 61 -9.39 -5.82 6.81
N PHE A 62 -9.29 -5.48 5.52
CA PHE A 62 -10.02 -4.38 4.88
C PHE A 62 -11.53 -4.59 5.04
N GLU A 63 -12.01 -5.79 4.70
CA GLU A 63 -13.41 -6.18 4.90
C GLU A 63 -13.77 -6.24 6.39
N ALA A 64 -12.90 -6.80 7.23
CA ALA A 64 -13.15 -6.90 8.67
C ALA A 64 -13.25 -5.52 9.37
N TYR A 65 -12.66 -4.48 8.79
CA TYR A 65 -12.81 -3.09 9.26
C TYR A 65 -14.03 -2.37 8.69
N GLY A 66 -14.84 -3.05 7.87
CA GLY A 66 -16.11 -2.54 7.34
C GLY A 66 -16.00 -1.78 6.02
N HIS A 67 -14.86 -1.85 5.34
CA HIS A 67 -14.70 -1.27 4.01
C HIS A 67 -15.21 -2.24 2.93
N ASP A 68 -15.69 -1.72 1.79
CA ASP A 68 -16.16 -2.56 0.68
C ASP A 68 -14.98 -3.30 0.03
N PRO A 69 -14.98 -4.65 -0.04
CA PRO A 69 -13.92 -5.40 -0.70
C PRO A 69 -13.63 -4.98 -2.15
N ALA A 70 -14.61 -4.39 -2.85
CA ALA A 70 -14.43 -3.86 -4.21
C ALA A 70 -13.50 -2.64 -4.27
N ASP A 71 -13.40 -1.88 -3.17
CA ASP A 71 -12.55 -0.68 -3.08
C ASP A 71 -11.11 -1.00 -2.66
N ALA A 72 -10.80 -2.28 -2.35
CA ALA A 72 -9.47 -2.70 -1.93
C ALA A 72 -8.47 -2.69 -3.12
N GLU A 73 -7.74 -1.59 -3.25
CA GLU A 73 -6.75 -1.36 -4.29
C GLU A 73 -5.34 -1.82 -3.86
N VAL A 74 -4.66 -2.52 -4.78
CA VAL A 74 -3.30 -3.02 -4.56
C VAL A 74 -2.42 -2.67 -5.75
N ALA A 75 -1.32 -1.97 -5.49
CA ALA A 75 -0.24 -1.75 -6.44
C ALA A 75 0.92 -2.73 -6.19
N ALA A 76 1.60 -3.10 -7.28
CA ALA A 76 2.81 -3.90 -7.23
C ALA A 76 3.99 -3.06 -7.70
N GLY A 77 5.02 -3.01 -6.86
CA GLY A 77 6.35 -2.60 -7.28
C GLY A 77 6.95 -3.62 -8.24
N SER A 78 8.01 -3.18 -8.90
CA SER A 78 8.96 -4.06 -9.56
C SER A 78 10.33 -3.78 -8.95
N GLY A 79 11.22 -4.76 -9.01
CA GLY A 79 12.66 -4.47 -8.87
C GLY A 79 13.14 -3.62 -10.05
N GLY A 80 14.38 -3.87 -10.49
CA GLY A 80 14.87 -3.29 -11.73
C GLY A 80 14.04 -3.75 -12.94
N LEU A 81 13.70 -2.81 -13.83
CA LEU A 81 13.14 -3.12 -15.15
C LEU A 81 14.19 -2.80 -16.22
N LEU A 82 14.59 -3.82 -16.98
CA LEU A 82 15.38 -3.69 -18.20
C LEU A 82 14.60 -4.29 -19.35
N ILE A 83 14.37 -3.51 -20.40
CA ILE A 83 13.75 -3.95 -21.64
C ILE A 83 14.84 -3.92 -22.72
N ALA A 84 15.10 -5.07 -23.34
CA ALA A 84 16.11 -5.25 -24.38
C ALA A 84 15.63 -6.31 -25.39
N ASP A 85 16.21 -6.28 -26.60
CA ASP A 85 15.85 -7.23 -27.67
C ASP A 85 16.23 -8.69 -27.35
N SER A 86 17.15 -8.91 -26.41
CA SER A 86 17.55 -10.24 -25.93
C SER A 86 17.80 -10.24 -24.41
N SER A 87 17.70 -11.42 -23.80
CA SER A 87 18.14 -11.65 -22.42
C SER A 87 19.67 -11.72 -22.31
N GLN A 88 20.18 -11.52 -21.10
CA GLN A 88 21.59 -11.79 -20.74
C GLN A 88 21.91 -13.28 -20.85
#